data_AF-A0AAV1ZHB4-F1
#
_entry.id   AF-A0AAV1ZHB4-F1
#
_cell.length_a   1.000
_cell.length_b   1.000
_cell.length_c   1.000
_cell.angle_alpha   90.00
_cell.angle_beta   90.00
_cell.angle_gamma   90.00
#
_symmetry.space_group_name_H-M   'P 1'
#
loop_
_entity.id
_entity.type
_entity.pdbx_description
1 polymer ?
#
loop_
_entity_poly.entity_id
_entity_poly.type
_entity_poly.pdbx_seq_one_letter_code
_entity_poly.pdbx_strand_id
1 'polypeptide(L)'
;SLFLVDFVSSKDTSLLEAYDTWRGWADEKVCCDYGLHMIVKSWDEKTESEMEVLTKEKGINSFKMFMAYEDLQMTDRDLLEIFETCASLGALAQVHAENGDIISVNQKKLLKMGITGPEAHLYSRPEEVESEATYRAITLANQVNCPLYVVHVMSKAAGDIIAKKRQEGYNVYGEAIAAALGTDGLHYFRKCWQHAAAFVMSPPLRPDPSTPRHLMQLLSSGSLQATGSDNCTFNSTQKGMGMKDFTKIPNGVNGVEDRMSVIWEKGVMSGLLDPCRFVAITSTNAAKIFNIYPRKGRIQAGSDADIVVWDPHASRTISVKNHHQAVDFNIFEGMEVRGIPIYVISRGKLVVEEGQLHVSTGSGRFIPMQPFSPYVFACMQQKELFPTPVIRDDSEVADGELPSTPVSGSSFPREIVHAKSGLEFHSRPPTRSGGRNLQDSTFSLSGAQIDDAKGQRSGIRVNNPPGGHSAGLW
;
A
#
# COMPACT_ATOMS: atom_id res chain seq x y z
N SER A 1 7.55 -14.75 -4.15
CA SER A 1 6.93 -14.35 -2.86
C SER A 1 6.84 -15.56 -1.95
N LEU A 2 6.92 -15.40 -0.62
CA LEU A 2 6.73 -16.48 0.37
C LEU A 2 5.33 -16.51 1.00
N PHE A 3 4.57 -15.43 0.77
CA PHE A 3 3.16 -15.31 1.12
C PHE A 3 2.45 -14.51 0.04
N LEU A 4 1.23 -14.91 -0.33
CA LEU A 4 0.38 -14.22 -1.29
C LEU A 4 -0.99 -13.95 -0.67
N VAL A 5 -1.64 -12.85 -1.03
CA VAL A 5 -3.06 -12.66 -0.71
C VAL A 5 -3.79 -12.43 -2.02
N ASP A 6 -4.70 -13.35 -2.33
CA ASP A 6 -5.42 -13.37 -3.61
C ASP A 6 -6.84 -12.80 -3.43
N PHE A 7 -7.50 -12.43 -4.52
CA PHE A 7 -8.84 -11.84 -4.51
C PHE A 7 -9.88 -12.86 -4.96
N VAL A 8 -10.75 -13.25 -4.03
CA VAL A 8 -11.89 -14.11 -4.34
C VAL A 8 -12.95 -13.32 -5.10
N SER A 9 -13.43 -13.87 -6.22
CA SER A 9 -14.38 -13.20 -7.11
C SER A 9 -15.42 -14.19 -7.64
N SER A 10 -16.68 -14.09 -7.25
CA SER A 10 -17.74 -14.93 -7.83
C SER A 10 -18.27 -14.38 -9.15
N LYS A 11 -18.66 -15.27 -10.07
CA LYS A 11 -19.62 -14.94 -11.11
C LYS A 11 -20.94 -15.59 -10.72
N ASP A 12 -21.94 -14.80 -10.36
CA ASP A 12 -23.32 -15.23 -10.07
C ASP A 12 -23.50 -16.22 -8.90
N THR A 13 -22.59 -16.21 -7.91
CA THR A 13 -22.63 -17.09 -6.72
C THR A 13 -22.44 -16.30 -5.43
N SER A 14 -22.86 -16.88 -4.30
CA SER A 14 -22.66 -16.27 -2.96
C SER A 14 -21.19 -16.05 -2.63
N LEU A 15 -20.90 -15.15 -1.68
CA LEU A 15 -19.52 -14.91 -1.23
C LEU A 15 -18.92 -16.17 -0.59
N LEU A 16 -19.73 -16.97 0.11
CA LEU A 16 -19.30 -18.22 0.74
C LEU A 16 -18.95 -19.30 -0.28
N GLU A 17 -19.79 -19.50 -1.31
CA GLU A 17 -19.49 -20.44 -2.39
C GLU A 17 -18.25 -20.01 -3.18
N ALA A 18 -18.08 -18.71 -3.40
CA ALA A 18 -16.89 -18.15 -4.04
C ALA A 18 -15.62 -18.48 -3.23
N TYR A 19 -15.69 -18.29 -1.91
CA TYR A 19 -14.61 -18.61 -0.99
C TYR A 19 -14.24 -20.10 -1.05
N ASP A 20 -15.23 -20.99 -0.93
CA ASP A 20 -14.99 -22.43 -0.94
C ASP A 20 -14.42 -22.89 -2.29
N THR A 21 -14.87 -22.30 -3.39
CA THR A 21 -14.32 -22.53 -4.74
C THR A 21 -12.85 -22.10 -4.84
N TRP A 22 -12.51 -20.89 -4.37
CA TRP A 22 -11.13 -20.40 -4.37
C TRP A 22 -10.21 -21.26 -3.50
N ARG A 23 -10.68 -21.65 -2.30
CA ARG A 23 -9.95 -22.56 -1.41
C ARG A 23 -9.69 -23.90 -2.09
N GLY A 24 -10.71 -24.48 -2.74
CA GLY A 24 -10.58 -25.73 -3.50
C GLY A 24 -9.55 -25.65 -4.63
N TRP A 25 -9.46 -24.52 -5.34
CA TRP A 25 -8.43 -24.35 -6.37
C TRP A 25 -7.02 -24.16 -5.79
N ALA A 26 -6.91 -23.42 -4.69
CA ALA A 26 -5.63 -23.00 -4.14
C ALA A 26 -4.96 -24.07 -3.27
N ASP A 27 -5.69 -24.71 -2.35
CA ASP A 27 -5.12 -25.61 -1.33
C ASP A 27 -4.31 -26.77 -1.93
N GLU A 28 -4.70 -27.26 -3.11
CA GLU A 28 -4.00 -28.35 -3.82
C GLU A 28 -2.78 -27.89 -4.62
N LYS A 29 -2.65 -26.58 -4.91
CA LYS A 29 -1.68 -26.05 -5.89
C LYS A 29 -0.61 -25.17 -5.28
N VAL A 30 -0.92 -24.40 -4.24
CA VAL A 30 -0.02 -23.37 -3.71
C VAL A 30 1.31 -23.97 -3.22
N CYS A 31 2.42 -23.36 -3.62
CA CYS A 31 3.77 -23.76 -3.19
C CYS A 31 4.28 -22.92 -2.00
N CYS A 32 3.56 -21.86 -1.64
CA CYS A 32 3.84 -21.02 -0.49
C CYS A 32 2.53 -20.68 0.24
N ASP A 33 2.62 -20.17 1.47
CA ASP A 33 1.42 -19.82 2.24
C ASP A 33 0.61 -18.72 1.54
N TYR A 34 -0.68 -18.67 1.80
CA TYR A 34 -1.56 -17.68 1.18
C TYR A 34 -2.69 -17.23 2.10
N GLY A 35 -3.22 -16.04 1.84
CA GLY A 35 -4.48 -15.52 2.40
C GLY A 35 -5.44 -15.16 1.28
N LEU A 36 -6.63 -14.69 1.64
CA LEU A 36 -7.65 -14.27 0.69
C LEU A 36 -8.30 -12.95 1.12
N HIS A 37 -8.52 -12.07 0.16
CA HIS A 37 -9.45 -10.94 0.23
C HIS A 37 -10.76 -11.35 -0.45
N MET A 38 -11.89 -10.82 -0.01
CA MET A 38 -13.19 -11.08 -0.65
C MET A 38 -13.66 -9.86 -1.45
N ILE A 39 -13.97 -10.03 -2.74
CA ILE A 39 -14.60 -8.97 -3.53
C ILE A 39 -16.10 -8.92 -3.24
N VAL A 40 -16.60 -7.73 -2.88
CA VAL A 40 -18.03 -7.44 -2.73
C VAL A 40 -18.50 -6.70 -3.98
N LYS A 41 -19.53 -7.25 -4.65
CA LYS A 41 -20.02 -6.78 -5.97
C LYS A 41 -21.44 -6.22 -5.96
N SER A 42 -22.16 -6.49 -4.88
CA SER A 42 -23.53 -6.06 -4.65
C SER A 42 -23.74 -5.90 -3.15
N TRP A 43 -24.79 -5.21 -2.74
CA TRP A 43 -25.08 -4.96 -1.34
C TRP A 43 -26.53 -5.25 -1.00
N ASP A 44 -26.73 -6.13 -0.01
CA ASP A 44 -28.00 -6.51 0.59
C ASP A 44 -27.75 -7.19 1.96
N GLU A 45 -28.82 -7.47 2.72
CA GLU A 45 -28.74 -8.12 4.05
C GLU A 45 -28.04 -9.50 3.99
N LYS A 46 -28.17 -10.22 2.87
CA LYS A 46 -27.50 -11.50 2.67
C LYS A 46 -25.99 -11.30 2.58
N THR A 47 -25.54 -10.34 1.78
CA THR A 47 -24.13 -9.99 1.62
C THR A 47 -23.52 -9.58 2.96
N GLU A 48 -24.23 -8.76 3.75
CA GLU A 48 -23.81 -8.36 5.10
C GLU A 48 -23.61 -9.58 6.01
N SER A 49 -24.57 -10.51 6.05
CA SER A 49 -24.47 -11.74 6.84
C SER A 49 -23.32 -12.66 6.37
N GLU A 50 -23.11 -12.79 5.07
CA GLU A 50 -22.00 -13.58 4.53
C GLU A 50 -20.63 -12.95 4.86
N MET A 51 -20.51 -11.62 4.86
CA MET A 51 -19.32 -10.92 5.33
C MET A 51 -19.03 -11.21 6.80
N GLU A 52 -20.06 -11.28 7.64
CA GLU A 52 -19.91 -11.65 9.05
C GLU A 52 -19.37 -13.08 9.21
N VAL A 53 -19.93 -14.06 8.49
CA VAL A 53 -19.47 -15.46 8.51
C VAL A 53 -18.03 -15.56 8.00
N LEU A 54 -17.70 -14.88 6.89
CA LEU A 54 -16.35 -14.87 6.33
C LEU A 54 -15.32 -14.33 7.34
N THR A 55 -15.71 -13.29 8.08
CA THR A 55 -14.85 -12.64 9.06
C THR A 55 -14.66 -13.48 10.31
N LYS A 56 -15.76 -13.99 10.89
CA LYS A 56 -15.75 -14.70 12.16
C LYS A 56 -15.26 -16.14 12.04
N GLU A 57 -15.53 -16.80 10.92
CA GLU A 57 -15.34 -18.25 10.80
C GLU A 57 -14.32 -18.64 9.72
N LYS A 58 -14.17 -17.84 8.65
CA LYS A 58 -13.34 -18.22 7.49
C LYS A 58 -11.99 -17.51 7.43
N GLY A 59 -11.72 -16.60 8.36
CA GLY A 59 -10.43 -15.91 8.48
C GLY A 59 -10.19 -14.87 7.40
N ILE A 60 -11.24 -14.18 6.95
CA ILE A 60 -11.17 -13.07 6.00
C ILE A 60 -11.36 -11.76 6.76
N ASN A 61 -10.35 -10.91 6.84
CA ASN A 61 -10.45 -9.60 7.49
C ASN A 61 -10.37 -8.42 6.51
N SER A 62 -10.61 -8.65 5.23
CA SER A 62 -10.48 -7.61 4.21
C SER A 62 -11.39 -7.85 3.02
N PHE A 63 -12.12 -6.80 2.66
CA PHE A 63 -13.14 -6.81 1.62
C PHE A 63 -12.81 -5.77 0.55
N LYS A 64 -12.92 -6.12 -0.73
CA LYS A 64 -12.60 -5.25 -1.85
C LYS A 64 -13.84 -4.84 -2.62
N MET A 65 -13.96 -3.54 -2.83
CA MET A 65 -15.04 -2.90 -3.57
C MET A 65 -14.45 -2.19 -4.80
N PHE A 66 -15.27 -2.03 -5.82
CA PHE A 66 -14.89 -1.33 -7.04
C PHE A 66 -15.73 -0.06 -7.20
N MET A 67 -15.08 1.04 -7.58
CA MET A 67 -15.73 2.30 -7.97
C MET A 67 -15.81 2.46 -9.50
N ALA A 68 -15.31 1.44 -10.21
CA ALA A 68 -15.30 1.32 -11.67
C ALA A 68 -15.76 -0.08 -12.10
N TYR A 69 -15.85 -0.26 -13.41
CA TYR A 69 -16.44 -1.42 -14.10
C TYR A 69 -17.94 -1.53 -13.85
N GLU A 70 -18.74 -1.40 -14.91
CA GLU A 70 -20.21 -1.35 -14.85
C GLU A 70 -20.82 -2.52 -14.05
N ASP A 71 -20.26 -3.73 -14.17
CA ASP A 71 -20.76 -4.93 -13.47
C ASP A 71 -20.27 -5.09 -12.02
N LEU A 72 -19.35 -4.24 -11.54
CA LEU A 72 -18.75 -4.32 -10.20
C LEU A 72 -18.86 -3.01 -9.40
N GLN A 73 -19.24 -1.92 -10.07
CA GLN A 73 -19.22 -0.57 -9.52
C GLN A 73 -20.28 -0.42 -8.43
N MET A 74 -19.82 -0.16 -7.21
CA MET A 74 -20.67 0.16 -6.07
C MET A 74 -21.09 1.63 -6.11
N THR A 75 -22.32 1.92 -5.70
CA THR A 75 -22.74 3.31 -5.48
C THR A 75 -22.12 3.88 -4.22
N ASP A 76 -22.08 5.21 -4.08
CA ASP A 76 -21.60 5.85 -2.84
C ASP A 76 -22.40 5.41 -1.60
N ARG A 77 -23.70 5.12 -1.79
CA ARG A 77 -24.56 4.58 -0.73
C ARG A 77 -24.10 3.18 -0.31
N ASP A 78 -23.93 2.28 -1.27
CA ASP A 78 -23.50 0.92 -0.95
C ASP A 78 -22.12 0.93 -0.28
N LEU A 79 -21.20 1.79 -0.75
CA LEU A 79 -19.89 1.95 -0.14
C LEU A 79 -19.98 2.40 1.32
N LEU A 80 -20.86 3.34 1.67
CA LEU A 80 -21.06 3.77 3.06
C LEU A 80 -21.52 2.61 3.94
N GLU A 81 -22.55 1.87 3.51
CA GLU A 81 -23.12 0.76 4.27
C GLU A 81 -22.12 -0.41 4.40
N ILE A 82 -21.36 -0.72 3.33
CA ILE A 82 -20.27 -1.72 3.37
C ILE A 82 -19.14 -1.27 4.28
N PHE A 83 -18.73 0.00 4.24
CA PHE A 83 -17.65 0.52 5.08
C PHE A 83 -18.06 0.49 6.56
N GLU A 84 -19.31 0.82 6.88
CA GLU A 84 -19.86 0.71 8.24
C GLU A 84 -19.82 -0.74 8.72
N THR A 85 -20.20 -1.69 7.87
CA THR A 85 -20.10 -3.14 8.14
C THR A 85 -18.66 -3.58 8.34
N CYS A 86 -17.73 -3.13 7.49
CA CYS A 86 -16.31 -3.45 7.67
C CYS A 86 -15.79 -2.94 9.02
N ALA A 87 -16.17 -1.73 9.42
CA ALA A 87 -15.78 -1.15 10.71
C ALA A 87 -16.33 -1.96 11.90
N SER A 88 -17.60 -2.38 11.84
CA SER A 88 -18.25 -3.18 12.90
C SER A 88 -17.65 -4.58 13.04
N LEU A 89 -17.28 -5.20 11.92
CA LEU A 89 -16.65 -6.52 11.86
C LEU A 89 -15.15 -6.49 12.20
N GLY A 90 -14.53 -5.31 12.29
CA GLY A 90 -13.08 -5.18 12.45
C GLY A 90 -12.30 -5.60 11.19
N ALA A 91 -12.92 -5.48 10.01
CA ALA A 91 -12.34 -5.79 8.71
C ALA A 91 -11.87 -4.52 7.98
N LEU A 92 -10.83 -4.67 7.15
CA LEU A 92 -10.26 -3.59 6.35
C LEU A 92 -11.00 -3.46 5.02
N ALA A 93 -11.58 -2.29 4.75
CA ALA A 93 -12.15 -1.98 3.46
C ALA A 93 -11.04 -1.68 2.44
N GLN A 94 -11.12 -2.30 1.26
CA GLN A 94 -10.22 -2.05 0.14
C GLN A 94 -11.00 -1.49 -1.05
N VAL A 95 -10.41 -0.57 -1.80
CA VAL A 95 -11.08 0.04 -2.95
C VAL A 95 -10.20 0.08 -4.20
N HIS A 96 -10.75 -0.39 -5.32
CA HIS A 96 -10.30 0.02 -6.64
C HIS A 96 -10.93 1.39 -6.95
N ALA A 97 -10.11 2.44 -6.85
CA ALA A 97 -10.56 3.82 -6.89
C ALA A 97 -10.31 4.47 -8.27
N GLU A 98 -11.23 4.26 -9.21
CA GLU A 98 -11.37 5.05 -10.43
C GLU A 98 -12.84 5.47 -10.58
N ASN A 99 -13.14 6.63 -11.16
CA ASN A 99 -14.52 7.02 -11.45
C ASN A 99 -15.07 6.26 -12.68
N GLY A 100 -15.88 5.23 -12.44
CA GLY A 100 -16.40 4.35 -13.50
C GLY A 100 -17.32 5.05 -14.51
N ASP A 101 -18.09 6.05 -14.10
CA ASP A 101 -18.99 6.78 -15.00
C ASP A 101 -18.18 7.60 -16.03
N ILE A 102 -17.14 8.31 -15.56
CA ILE A 102 -16.24 9.05 -16.43
C ILE A 102 -15.53 8.10 -17.40
N ILE A 103 -15.07 6.95 -16.91
CA ILE A 103 -14.46 5.91 -17.75
C ILE A 103 -15.42 5.45 -18.85
N SER A 104 -16.66 5.08 -18.49
CA SER A 104 -17.67 4.58 -19.44
C SER A 104 -17.96 5.61 -20.55
N VAL A 105 -18.12 6.88 -20.16
CA VAL A 105 -18.34 7.98 -21.11
C VAL A 105 -17.13 8.17 -22.03
N ASN A 106 -15.92 8.20 -21.48
CA ASN A 106 -14.70 8.40 -22.25
C ASN A 106 -14.41 7.24 -23.20
N GLN A 107 -14.63 5.99 -22.77
CA GLN A 107 -14.48 4.81 -23.62
C GLN A 107 -15.40 4.89 -24.84
N LYS A 108 -16.70 5.17 -24.62
CA LYS A 108 -17.69 5.35 -25.69
C LYS A 108 -17.29 6.49 -26.63
N LYS A 109 -16.75 7.59 -26.10
CA LYS A 109 -16.28 8.74 -26.89
C LYS A 109 -15.08 8.38 -27.78
N LEU A 110 -14.05 7.73 -27.23
CA LEU A 110 -12.84 7.36 -27.95
C LEU A 110 -13.12 6.35 -29.07
N LEU A 111 -13.96 5.35 -28.80
CA LEU A 111 -14.40 4.39 -29.81
C LEU A 111 -15.18 5.07 -30.95
N LYS A 112 -16.07 6.02 -30.64
CA LYS A 112 -16.79 6.82 -31.65
C LYS A 112 -15.85 7.68 -32.51
N MET A 113 -14.71 8.10 -31.96
CA MET A 113 -13.67 8.82 -32.70
C MET A 113 -12.76 7.90 -33.52
N GLY A 114 -12.96 6.58 -33.47
CA GLY A 114 -12.13 5.59 -34.17
C GLY A 114 -10.80 5.28 -33.46
N ILE A 115 -10.59 5.78 -32.24
CA ILE A 115 -9.38 5.53 -31.46
C ILE A 115 -9.57 4.23 -30.69
N THR A 116 -8.98 3.15 -31.23
CA THR A 116 -9.23 1.77 -30.79
C THR A 116 -7.99 1.05 -30.26
N GLY A 117 -6.81 1.67 -30.36
CA GLY A 117 -5.54 1.11 -29.89
C GLY A 117 -5.37 1.17 -28.36
N PRO A 118 -4.35 0.49 -27.81
CA PRO A 118 -4.11 0.44 -26.36
C PRO A 118 -3.92 1.82 -25.71
N GLU A 119 -3.45 2.84 -26.44
CA GLU A 119 -3.34 4.22 -25.96
C GLU A 119 -4.70 4.82 -25.56
N ALA A 120 -5.79 4.39 -26.18
CA ALA A 120 -7.14 4.80 -25.81
C ALA A 120 -7.52 4.30 -24.42
N HIS A 121 -6.94 3.19 -23.95
CA HIS A 121 -7.14 2.73 -22.57
C HIS A 121 -6.65 3.78 -21.58
N LEU A 122 -5.43 4.28 -21.75
CA LEU A 122 -4.88 5.37 -20.94
C LEU A 122 -5.75 6.65 -21.06
N TYR A 123 -6.10 7.05 -22.28
CA TYR A 123 -6.90 8.26 -22.51
C TYR A 123 -8.30 8.20 -21.90
N SER A 124 -8.87 7.00 -21.75
CA SER A 124 -10.20 6.83 -21.18
C SER A 124 -10.25 7.09 -19.66
N ARG A 125 -9.11 6.99 -18.98
CA ARG A 125 -8.97 7.04 -17.51
C ARG A 125 -7.71 7.85 -17.14
N PRO A 126 -7.68 9.16 -17.42
CA PRO A 126 -6.56 10.01 -17.02
C PRO A 126 -6.45 10.06 -15.48
N GLU A 127 -5.32 10.53 -14.94
CA GLU A 127 -5.03 10.36 -13.50
C GLU A 127 -6.04 11.06 -12.57
N GLU A 128 -6.73 12.08 -13.06
CA GLU A 128 -7.77 12.77 -12.33
C GLU A 128 -8.92 11.83 -11.95
N VAL A 129 -9.23 10.84 -12.80
CA VAL A 129 -10.25 9.81 -12.57
C VAL A 129 -9.91 8.91 -11.38
N GLU A 130 -8.63 8.59 -11.19
CA GLU A 130 -8.14 7.84 -10.03
C GLU A 130 -8.12 8.72 -8.78
N SER A 131 -7.66 9.96 -8.92
CA SER A 131 -7.52 10.90 -7.81
C SER A 131 -8.87 11.31 -7.21
N GLU A 132 -9.90 11.55 -8.03
CA GLU A 132 -11.25 11.88 -7.59
C GLU A 132 -11.85 10.74 -6.77
N ALA A 133 -11.84 9.52 -7.33
CA ALA A 133 -12.37 8.34 -6.65
C ALA A 133 -11.61 8.02 -5.37
N THR A 134 -10.28 8.22 -5.35
CA THR A 134 -9.47 8.08 -4.13
C THR A 134 -9.92 9.05 -3.05
N TYR A 135 -10.09 10.33 -3.39
CA TYR A 135 -10.57 11.34 -2.46
C TYR A 135 -11.98 11.03 -1.95
N ARG A 136 -12.88 10.62 -2.84
CA ARG A 136 -14.26 10.26 -2.52
C ARG A 136 -14.32 9.05 -1.59
N ALA A 137 -13.60 7.97 -1.89
CA ALA A 137 -13.56 6.78 -1.03
C ALA A 137 -13.05 7.12 0.39
N ILE A 138 -11.98 7.92 0.51
CA ILE A 138 -11.46 8.36 1.81
C ILE A 138 -12.51 9.18 2.57
N THR A 139 -13.24 10.03 1.86
CA THR A 139 -14.30 10.85 2.45
C THR A 139 -15.43 9.98 3.00
N LEU A 140 -15.91 9.01 2.21
CA LEU A 140 -16.97 8.08 2.61
C LEU A 140 -16.53 7.20 3.78
N ALA A 141 -15.35 6.59 3.72
CA ALA A 141 -14.82 5.76 4.80
C ALA A 141 -14.68 6.54 6.12
N ASN A 142 -14.29 7.82 6.05
CA ASN A 142 -14.20 8.67 7.23
C ASN A 142 -15.56 9.00 7.85
N GLN A 143 -16.64 9.09 7.07
CA GLN A 143 -18.00 9.35 7.61
C GLN A 143 -18.48 8.24 8.54
N VAL A 144 -18.05 7.01 8.30
CA VAL A 144 -18.44 5.82 9.10
C VAL A 144 -17.29 5.29 9.96
N ASN A 145 -16.24 6.11 10.15
CA ASN A 145 -15.03 5.76 10.90
C ASN A 145 -14.44 4.39 10.50
N CYS A 146 -14.36 4.09 9.20
CA CYS A 146 -13.82 2.84 8.69
C CYS A 146 -12.36 3.03 8.20
N PRO A 147 -11.43 2.10 8.52
CA PRO A 147 -10.10 2.12 7.92
C PRO A 147 -10.17 1.72 6.45
N LEU A 148 -9.48 2.48 5.58
CA LEU A 148 -9.51 2.28 4.14
C LEU A 148 -8.14 1.90 3.59
N TYR A 149 -8.09 0.98 2.64
CA TYR A 149 -6.90 0.60 1.90
C TYR A 149 -7.11 0.81 0.40
N VAL A 150 -6.41 1.78 -0.17
CA VAL A 150 -6.46 2.06 -1.61
C VAL A 150 -5.46 1.13 -2.31
N VAL A 151 -5.99 0.15 -3.03
CA VAL A 151 -5.16 -0.81 -3.80
C VAL A 151 -4.57 -0.14 -5.04
N HIS A 152 -3.47 -0.71 -5.56
CA HIS A 152 -2.84 -0.35 -6.84
C HIS A 152 -2.90 1.16 -7.18
N VAL A 153 -2.28 1.99 -6.34
CA VAL A 153 -2.07 3.42 -6.57
C VAL A 153 -1.07 3.58 -7.72
N MET A 154 -1.53 4.14 -8.84
CA MET A 154 -0.77 4.24 -10.08
C MET A 154 -0.33 5.68 -10.39
N SER A 155 -0.97 6.69 -9.81
CA SER A 155 -0.68 8.11 -10.07
C SER A 155 -0.10 8.87 -8.89
N LYS A 156 0.61 9.95 -9.21
CA LYS A 156 1.07 10.92 -8.23
C LYS A 156 -0.10 11.59 -7.51
N ALA A 157 -1.12 11.99 -8.28
CA ALA A 157 -2.29 12.69 -7.75
C ALA A 157 -3.02 11.86 -6.68
N ALA A 158 -3.27 10.57 -6.92
CA ALA A 158 -3.88 9.69 -5.92
C ALA A 158 -2.96 9.46 -4.72
N GLY A 159 -1.65 9.25 -4.95
CA GLY A 159 -0.66 9.13 -3.89
C GLY A 159 -0.58 10.36 -2.97
N ASP A 160 -0.63 11.56 -3.54
CA ASP A 160 -0.58 12.83 -2.81
C ASP A 160 -1.84 13.08 -1.98
N ILE A 161 -3.01 12.67 -2.49
CA ILE A 161 -4.26 12.70 -1.74
C ILE A 161 -4.18 11.80 -0.50
N ILE A 162 -3.68 10.58 -0.66
CA ILE A 162 -3.46 9.65 0.47
C ILE A 162 -2.48 10.25 1.46
N ALA A 163 -1.35 10.79 0.99
CA ALA A 163 -0.35 11.43 1.84
C ALA A 163 -0.95 12.57 2.67
N LYS A 164 -1.69 13.47 2.02
CA LYS A 164 -2.36 14.61 2.67
C LYS A 164 -3.39 14.15 3.69
N LYS A 165 -4.26 13.20 3.33
CA LYS A 165 -5.32 12.71 4.24
C LYS A 165 -4.75 11.99 5.45
N ARG A 166 -3.65 11.26 5.30
CA ARG A 166 -2.92 10.67 6.44
C ARG A 166 -2.33 11.74 7.36
N GLN A 167 -1.79 12.83 6.80
CA GLN A 167 -1.31 13.97 7.60
C GLN A 167 -2.45 14.63 8.39
N GLU A 168 -3.66 14.66 7.83
CA GLU A 168 -4.89 15.12 8.51
C GLU A 168 -5.42 14.11 9.57
N GLY A 169 -4.78 12.96 9.75
CA GLY A 169 -5.15 11.94 10.74
C GLY A 169 -6.16 10.89 10.25
N TYR A 170 -6.45 10.84 8.95
CA TYR A 170 -7.35 9.83 8.39
C TYR A 170 -6.67 8.45 8.41
N ASN A 171 -7.43 7.42 8.77
CA ASN A 171 -6.95 6.03 8.80
C ASN A 171 -7.03 5.39 7.41
N VAL A 172 -6.20 5.90 6.48
CA VAL A 172 -6.10 5.40 5.11
C VAL A 172 -4.72 4.84 4.84
N TYR A 173 -4.68 3.71 4.14
CA TYR A 173 -3.49 3.04 3.64
C TYR A 173 -3.48 3.07 2.12
N GLY A 174 -2.29 3.07 1.52
CA GLY A 174 -2.10 3.00 0.08
C GLY A 174 -1.06 1.97 -0.31
N GLU A 175 -1.36 1.27 -1.41
CA GLU A 175 -0.51 0.25 -2.01
C GLU A 175 -0.08 0.66 -3.42
N ALA A 176 1.21 0.86 -3.64
CA ALA A 176 1.75 0.91 -5.00
C ALA A 176 2.08 -0.51 -5.48
N ILE A 177 2.10 -0.75 -6.79
CA ILE A 177 2.46 -2.06 -7.33
C ILE A 177 3.78 -2.03 -8.09
N ALA A 178 4.39 -3.19 -8.28
CA ALA A 178 5.65 -3.36 -9.02
C ALA A 178 5.64 -2.64 -10.38
N ALA A 179 4.52 -2.70 -11.12
CA ALA A 179 4.39 -2.03 -12.41
C ALA A 179 4.55 -0.51 -12.30
N ALA A 180 3.80 0.14 -11.39
CA ALA A 180 3.85 1.58 -11.16
C ALA A 180 5.21 2.08 -10.64
N LEU A 181 5.99 1.20 -10.01
CA LEU A 181 7.32 1.52 -9.46
C LEU A 181 8.47 1.20 -10.43
N GLY A 182 8.25 0.30 -11.37
CA GLY A 182 9.28 -0.20 -12.28
C GLY A 182 9.26 0.41 -13.68
N THR A 183 8.09 0.84 -14.16
CA THR A 183 7.89 1.31 -15.54
C THR A 183 6.80 2.39 -15.64
N ASP A 184 6.51 2.88 -16.84
CA ASP A 184 5.60 3.99 -17.11
C ASP A 184 4.66 3.73 -18.30
N GLY A 185 3.73 4.66 -18.53
CA GLY A 185 2.70 4.59 -19.55
C GLY A 185 3.18 4.89 -20.97
N LEU A 186 4.46 5.23 -21.20
CA LEU A 186 4.96 5.51 -22.55
C LEU A 186 4.90 4.26 -23.44
N HIS A 187 4.84 3.07 -22.83
CA HIS A 187 4.68 1.81 -23.53
C HIS A 187 3.36 1.69 -24.31
N TYR A 188 2.30 2.41 -23.93
CA TYR A 188 1.04 2.42 -24.69
C TYR A 188 1.18 3.05 -26.08
N PHE A 189 2.19 3.89 -26.31
CA PHE A 189 2.42 4.57 -27.59
C PHE A 189 3.36 3.82 -28.53
N ARG A 190 3.80 2.61 -28.15
CA ARG A 190 4.67 1.79 -29.00
C ARG A 190 3.91 1.36 -30.26
N LYS A 191 4.59 1.44 -31.41
CA LYS A 191 4.01 1.06 -32.72
C LYS A 191 3.64 -0.42 -32.80
N CYS A 192 4.37 -1.28 -32.08
CA CYS A 192 3.99 -2.68 -31.95
C CYS A 192 2.76 -2.80 -31.05
N TRP A 193 1.63 -3.20 -31.63
CA TRP A 193 0.37 -3.34 -30.90
C TRP A 193 0.48 -4.34 -29.75
N GLN A 194 1.14 -5.49 -29.97
CA GLN A 194 1.33 -6.51 -28.93
C GLN A 194 2.12 -5.96 -27.74
N HIS A 195 3.15 -5.14 -28.01
CA HIS A 195 3.88 -4.44 -26.96
C HIS A 195 2.94 -3.54 -26.17
N ALA A 196 2.21 -2.65 -26.85
CA ALA A 196 1.35 -1.68 -26.17
C ALA A 196 0.22 -2.37 -25.37
N ALA A 197 -0.39 -3.43 -25.91
CA ALA A 197 -1.43 -4.20 -25.26
C ALA A 197 -0.95 -4.98 -24.02
N ALA A 198 0.32 -5.42 -24.00
CA ALA A 198 0.91 -6.13 -22.87
C ALA A 198 0.91 -5.29 -21.57
N PHE A 199 0.94 -3.96 -21.68
CA PHE A 199 0.95 -3.03 -20.55
C PHE A 199 -0.46 -2.61 -20.10
N VAL A 200 -1.52 -3.07 -20.78
CA VAL A 200 -2.91 -2.69 -20.44
C VAL A 200 -3.34 -3.30 -19.11
N MET A 201 -3.59 -2.44 -18.13
CA MET A 201 -4.12 -2.72 -16.79
C MET A 201 -4.89 -1.49 -16.28
N SER A 202 -5.64 -1.63 -15.18
CA SER A 202 -6.46 -0.55 -14.62
C SER A 202 -6.25 -0.43 -13.09
N PRO A 203 -5.91 0.77 -12.56
CA PRO A 203 -5.64 1.99 -13.31
C PRO A 203 -4.42 1.86 -14.25
N PRO A 204 -4.35 2.62 -15.36
CA PRO A 204 -3.27 2.48 -16.32
C PRO A 204 -1.95 3.04 -15.77
N LEU A 205 -0.84 2.52 -16.29
CA LEU A 205 0.47 3.14 -16.06
C LEU A 205 0.47 4.59 -16.54
N ARG A 206 1.03 5.50 -15.75
CA ARG A 206 0.99 6.93 -16.09
C ARG A 206 2.12 7.30 -17.05
N PRO A 207 1.86 8.12 -18.08
CA PRO A 207 2.86 8.45 -19.10
C PRO A 207 3.93 9.44 -18.60
N ASP A 208 3.72 10.08 -17.44
CA ASP A 208 4.75 10.89 -16.81
C ASP A 208 5.86 9.97 -16.26
N PRO A 209 7.08 10.01 -16.82
CA PRO A 209 8.17 9.10 -16.46
C PRO A 209 8.71 9.34 -15.04
N SER A 210 8.31 10.42 -14.38
CA SER A 210 8.67 10.67 -12.99
C SER A 210 7.68 10.09 -11.97
N THR A 211 6.57 9.50 -12.43
CA THR A 211 5.57 8.83 -11.57
C THR A 211 6.18 7.70 -10.72
N PRO A 212 6.99 6.76 -11.28
CA PRO A 212 7.54 5.67 -10.47
C PRO A 212 8.43 6.14 -9.33
N ARG A 213 9.26 7.17 -9.59
CA ARG A 213 10.14 7.77 -8.59
C ARG A 213 9.33 8.46 -7.49
N HIS A 214 8.27 9.18 -7.84
CA HIS A 214 7.40 9.87 -6.87
C HIS A 214 6.69 8.87 -5.95
N LEU A 215 6.10 7.81 -6.51
CA LEU A 215 5.46 6.75 -5.71
C LEU A 215 6.47 6.05 -4.79
N MET A 216 7.71 5.84 -5.26
CA MET A 216 8.79 5.32 -4.42
C MET A 216 9.16 6.27 -3.27
N GLN A 217 9.12 7.59 -3.48
CA GLN A 217 9.33 8.58 -2.42
C GLN A 217 8.21 8.55 -1.38
N LEU A 218 6.95 8.39 -1.80
CA LEU A 218 5.82 8.22 -0.89
C LEU A 218 5.91 6.92 -0.08
N LEU A 219 6.45 5.85 -0.68
CA LEU A 219 6.77 4.61 0.05
C LEU A 219 7.92 4.82 1.04
N SER A 220 8.93 5.61 0.67
CA SER A 220 10.06 5.95 1.54
C SER A 220 9.62 6.73 2.77
N SER A 221 8.79 7.77 2.59
CA SER A 221 8.26 8.59 3.68
C SER A 221 7.22 7.88 4.55
N GLY A 222 6.62 6.79 4.06
CA GLY A 222 5.49 6.12 4.72
C GLY A 222 4.12 6.71 4.47
N SER A 223 4.01 7.62 3.50
CA SER A 223 2.73 8.07 2.93
C SER A 223 2.00 6.93 2.21
N LEU A 224 2.74 6.01 1.57
CA LEU A 224 2.27 4.70 1.12
C LEU A 224 2.94 3.60 1.96
N GLN A 225 2.24 2.49 2.22
CA GLN A 225 2.65 1.54 3.26
C GLN A 225 3.10 0.19 2.73
N ALA A 226 2.53 -0.27 1.61
CA ALA A 226 2.74 -1.63 1.13
C ALA A 226 2.95 -1.65 -0.39
N THR A 227 3.50 -2.77 -0.85
CA THR A 227 3.69 -3.03 -2.27
C THR A 227 3.07 -4.34 -2.71
N GLY A 228 2.19 -4.27 -3.69
CA GLY A 228 1.59 -5.41 -4.37
C GLY A 228 2.26 -5.69 -5.72
N SER A 229 1.67 -6.62 -6.47
CA SER A 229 2.01 -6.81 -7.89
C SER A 229 0.81 -6.69 -8.83
N ASP A 230 -0.42 -6.83 -8.30
CA ASP A 230 -1.65 -6.97 -9.09
C ASP A 230 -1.46 -7.97 -10.25
N ASN A 231 -0.83 -9.10 -9.93
CA ASN A 231 -0.40 -10.08 -10.92
C ASN A 231 -1.61 -10.78 -11.54
N CYS A 232 -2.01 -10.32 -12.71
CA CYS A 232 -3.15 -10.82 -13.47
C CYS A 232 -2.71 -10.98 -14.93
N THR A 233 -2.17 -12.15 -15.28
CA THR A 233 -1.47 -12.34 -16.54
C THR A 233 -2.36 -12.93 -17.63
N PHE A 234 -2.33 -12.32 -18.82
CA PHE A 234 -2.97 -12.82 -20.03
C PHE A 234 -1.93 -12.90 -21.14
N ASN A 235 -1.83 -14.01 -21.86
CA ASN A 235 -0.86 -14.13 -22.96
C ASN A 235 -1.21 -13.23 -24.16
N SER A 236 -0.29 -13.12 -25.11
CA SER A 236 -0.45 -12.28 -26.30
C SER A 236 -1.71 -12.59 -27.11
N THR A 237 -2.13 -13.86 -27.15
CA THR A 237 -3.35 -14.29 -27.85
C THR A 237 -4.60 -13.78 -27.13
N GLN A 238 -4.65 -13.91 -25.80
CA GLN A 238 -5.74 -13.40 -24.98
C GLN A 238 -5.80 -11.87 -25.05
N LYS A 239 -4.67 -11.17 -24.96
CA LYS A 239 -4.60 -9.72 -25.18
C LYS A 239 -5.19 -9.36 -26.55
N GLY A 240 -4.86 -10.13 -27.58
CA GLY A 240 -5.32 -9.99 -28.97
C GLY A 240 -6.84 -9.93 -29.18
N MET A 241 -7.65 -10.36 -28.20
CA MET A 241 -9.12 -10.20 -28.24
C MET A 241 -9.56 -8.75 -28.41
N GLY A 242 -8.76 -7.79 -27.91
CA GLY A 242 -9.03 -6.34 -28.04
C GLY A 242 -8.30 -5.63 -29.18
N MET A 243 -7.79 -6.35 -30.19
CA MET A 243 -7.04 -5.76 -31.32
C MET A 243 -7.76 -4.60 -32.02
N LYS A 244 -9.09 -4.66 -32.10
CA LYS A 244 -9.94 -3.65 -32.75
C LYS A 244 -10.74 -2.79 -31.77
N ASP A 245 -10.57 -3.03 -30.47
CA ASP A 245 -11.37 -2.42 -29.41
C ASP A 245 -10.63 -2.57 -28.08
N PHE A 246 -9.96 -1.50 -27.65
CA PHE A 246 -9.15 -1.50 -26.43
C PHE A 246 -9.94 -1.91 -25.17
N THR A 247 -11.27 -1.70 -25.14
CA THR A 247 -12.11 -2.06 -23.99
C THR A 247 -12.22 -3.57 -23.79
N LYS A 248 -11.88 -4.36 -24.83
CA LYS A 248 -11.88 -5.83 -24.82
C LYS A 248 -10.50 -6.42 -24.58
N ILE A 249 -9.46 -5.61 -24.39
CA ILE A 249 -8.15 -6.10 -23.98
C ILE A 249 -8.28 -6.55 -22.51
N PRO A 250 -8.06 -7.82 -22.17
CA PRO A 250 -8.09 -8.25 -20.78
C PRO A 250 -7.03 -7.50 -19.97
N ASN A 251 -7.46 -6.90 -18.86
CA ASN A 251 -6.67 -5.98 -18.05
C ASN A 251 -5.81 -6.74 -17.04
N GLY A 252 -4.51 -6.47 -17.04
CA GLY A 252 -3.57 -7.08 -16.10
C GLY A 252 -2.18 -7.29 -16.67
N VAL A 253 -1.20 -7.40 -15.78
CA VAL A 253 0.23 -7.51 -16.07
C VAL A 253 0.91 -8.54 -15.17
N ASN A 254 2.17 -8.86 -15.48
CA ASN A 254 3.03 -9.68 -14.64
C ASN A 254 3.68 -8.84 -13.52
N GLY A 255 4.10 -9.48 -12.44
CA GLY A 255 4.90 -8.81 -11.41
C GLY A 255 5.22 -9.62 -10.16
N VAL A 256 4.59 -10.78 -9.94
CA VAL A 256 4.74 -11.55 -8.68
C VAL A 256 6.19 -12.00 -8.41
N GLU A 257 6.93 -12.34 -9.46
CA GLU A 257 8.33 -12.76 -9.39
C GLU A 257 9.28 -11.56 -9.24
N ASP A 258 9.09 -10.53 -10.09
CA ASP A 258 10.04 -9.43 -10.24
C ASP A 258 9.87 -8.32 -9.19
N ARG A 259 8.74 -8.28 -8.46
CA ARG A 259 8.41 -7.23 -7.48
C ARG A 259 9.60 -6.86 -6.58
N MET A 260 10.23 -7.85 -5.95
CA MET A 260 11.29 -7.57 -4.97
C MET A 260 12.54 -6.96 -5.61
N SER A 261 13.02 -7.51 -6.73
CA SER A 261 14.22 -7.00 -7.42
C SER A 261 13.97 -5.64 -8.08
N VAL A 262 12.77 -5.42 -8.64
CA VAL A 262 12.38 -4.11 -9.20
C VAL A 262 12.37 -3.03 -8.11
N ILE A 263 11.76 -3.31 -6.95
CA ILE A 263 11.75 -2.37 -5.82
C ILE A 263 13.16 -2.17 -5.25
N TRP A 264 13.97 -3.21 -5.17
CA TRP A 264 15.35 -3.09 -4.71
C TRP A 264 16.18 -2.19 -5.63
N GLU A 265 16.14 -2.43 -6.94
CA GLU A 265 16.87 -1.62 -7.92
C GLU A 265 16.37 -0.17 -7.95
N LYS A 266 15.05 0.04 -8.04
CA LYS A 266 14.48 1.38 -8.16
C LYS A 266 14.43 2.15 -6.84
N GLY A 267 14.45 1.46 -5.71
CA GLY A 267 14.33 2.05 -4.37
C GLY A 267 15.65 2.07 -3.60
N VAL A 268 16.23 0.89 -3.32
CA VAL A 268 17.43 0.76 -2.50
C VAL A 268 18.67 1.21 -3.25
N MET A 269 18.90 0.67 -4.46
CA MET A 269 20.09 1.01 -5.25
C MET A 269 20.09 2.46 -5.74
N SER A 270 18.93 3.09 -5.86
CA SER A 270 18.79 4.50 -6.20
C SER A 270 18.96 5.45 -5.01
N GLY A 271 19.09 4.93 -3.78
CA GLY A 271 19.24 5.69 -2.55
C GLY A 271 17.94 6.29 -1.99
N LEU A 272 16.78 5.88 -2.50
CA LEU A 272 15.47 6.33 -1.98
C LEU A 272 15.02 5.54 -0.76
N LEU A 273 15.41 4.27 -0.66
CA LEU A 273 15.08 3.38 0.44
C LEU A 273 16.36 2.87 1.11
N ASP A 274 16.33 2.74 2.42
CA ASP A 274 17.26 1.83 3.10
C ASP A 274 16.72 0.37 3.09
N PRO A 275 17.55 -0.64 3.36
CA PRO A 275 17.12 -2.03 3.39
C PRO A 275 16.02 -2.34 4.43
N CYS A 276 15.95 -1.61 5.55
CA CYS A 276 14.91 -1.79 6.55
C CYS A 276 13.55 -1.31 6.03
N ARG A 277 13.53 -0.16 5.34
CA ARG A 277 12.34 0.37 4.68
C ARG A 277 11.88 -0.55 3.53
N PHE A 278 12.82 -1.13 2.78
CA PHE A 278 12.52 -2.19 1.81
C PHE A 278 11.77 -3.35 2.47
N VAL A 279 12.30 -3.93 3.55
CA VAL A 279 11.62 -5.00 4.31
C VAL A 279 10.24 -4.55 4.80
N ALA A 280 10.11 -3.31 5.25
CA ALA A 280 8.85 -2.78 5.74
C ALA A 280 7.75 -2.81 4.66
N ILE A 281 8.02 -2.27 3.47
CA ILE A 281 7.03 -2.12 2.40
C ILE A 281 6.82 -3.41 1.60
N THR A 282 7.74 -4.38 1.67
CA THR A 282 7.60 -5.65 0.92
C THR A 282 7.03 -6.80 1.75
N SER A 283 7.04 -6.70 3.09
CA SER A 283 6.51 -7.76 3.98
C SER A 283 5.92 -7.24 5.29
N THR A 284 6.68 -6.49 6.11
CA THR A 284 6.29 -6.21 7.51
C THR A 284 4.97 -5.44 7.61
N ASN A 285 4.78 -4.42 6.79
CA ASN A 285 3.58 -3.59 6.83
C ASN A 285 2.35 -4.36 6.37
N ALA A 286 2.46 -5.17 5.31
CA ALA A 286 1.38 -6.05 4.88
C ALA A 286 1.00 -7.04 6.00
N ALA A 287 1.99 -7.65 6.66
CA ALA A 287 1.74 -8.56 7.77
C ALA A 287 1.03 -7.89 8.95
N LYS A 288 1.35 -6.63 9.25
CA LYS A 288 0.67 -5.84 10.29
C LYS A 288 -0.75 -5.46 9.87
N ILE A 289 -0.92 -4.92 8.66
CA ILE A 289 -2.20 -4.47 8.11
C ILE A 289 -3.19 -5.64 8.09
N PHE A 290 -2.78 -6.80 7.59
CA PHE A 290 -3.62 -8.00 7.46
C PHE A 290 -3.57 -8.93 8.67
N ASN A 291 -3.05 -8.46 9.81
CA ASN A 291 -3.09 -9.13 11.11
C ASN A 291 -2.45 -10.54 11.18
N ILE A 292 -1.28 -10.69 10.55
CA ILE A 292 -0.46 -11.91 10.59
C ILE A 292 0.96 -11.65 11.09
N TYR A 293 1.23 -10.46 11.63
CA TYR A 293 2.50 -10.11 12.29
C TYR A 293 2.47 -10.52 13.77
N PRO A 294 3.58 -11.03 14.35
CA PRO A 294 4.90 -11.23 13.75
C PRO A 294 5.09 -12.63 13.14
N ARG A 295 4.03 -13.45 13.02
CA ARG A 295 4.11 -14.78 12.41
C ARG A 295 4.73 -14.72 11.01
N LYS A 296 4.31 -13.75 10.20
CA LYS A 296 4.95 -13.37 8.93
C LYS A 296 5.64 -12.00 9.05
N GLY A 297 6.59 -11.76 8.15
CA GLY A 297 7.20 -10.43 7.96
C GLY A 297 8.20 -10.00 9.03
N ARG A 298 8.72 -10.93 9.85
CA ARG A 298 9.79 -10.66 10.82
C ARG A 298 10.69 -11.89 11.01
N ILE A 299 11.99 -11.67 11.08
CA ILE A 299 12.95 -12.69 11.53
C ILE A 299 13.07 -12.57 13.05
N GLN A 300 12.42 -13.48 13.78
CA GLN A 300 12.56 -13.64 15.22
C GLN A 300 12.14 -15.06 15.64
N ALA A 301 12.52 -15.48 16.85
CA ALA A 301 12.04 -16.74 17.42
C ALA A 301 10.50 -16.75 17.48
N GLY A 302 9.89 -17.86 17.07
CA GLY A 302 8.43 -18.04 17.02
C GLY A 302 7.74 -17.56 15.74
N SER A 303 8.43 -16.84 14.85
CA SER A 303 7.92 -16.53 13.51
C SER A 303 8.06 -17.72 12.57
N ASP A 304 7.23 -17.76 11.51
CA ASP A 304 7.36 -18.78 10.48
C ASP A 304 8.72 -18.62 9.76
N ALA A 305 9.37 -19.74 9.45
CA ALA A 305 10.65 -19.77 8.75
C ALA A 305 10.49 -19.52 7.24
N ASP A 306 9.97 -18.33 6.92
CA ASP A 306 9.82 -17.77 5.60
C ASP A 306 10.91 -16.71 5.39
N ILE A 307 12.04 -17.13 4.84
CA ILE A 307 13.29 -16.37 4.81
C ILE A 307 13.81 -16.31 3.38
N VAL A 308 14.29 -15.14 2.97
CA VAL A 308 15.01 -14.96 1.71
C VAL A 308 16.45 -14.58 2.05
N VAL A 309 17.41 -15.37 1.56
CA VAL A 309 18.82 -14.96 1.54
C VAL A 309 19.03 -14.13 0.28
N TRP A 310 19.27 -12.85 0.50
CA TRP A 310 19.30 -11.84 -0.54
C TRP A 310 20.73 -11.37 -0.80
N ASP A 311 21.20 -11.48 -2.04
CA ASP A 311 22.47 -10.90 -2.46
C ASP A 311 22.21 -9.50 -3.03
N PRO A 312 22.65 -8.42 -2.36
CA PRO A 312 22.41 -7.05 -2.80
C PRO A 312 23.26 -6.63 -4.00
N HIS A 313 24.30 -7.38 -4.33
CA HIS A 313 25.29 -7.07 -5.37
C HIS A 313 25.13 -7.94 -6.62
N ALA A 314 24.57 -9.15 -6.48
CA ALA A 314 24.17 -9.95 -7.62
C ALA A 314 23.21 -9.18 -8.54
N SER A 315 23.35 -9.39 -9.84
CA SER A 315 22.56 -8.74 -10.86
C SER A 315 22.00 -9.74 -11.87
N ARG A 316 20.82 -9.45 -12.41
CA ARG A 316 20.27 -10.14 -13.59
C ARG A 316 19.56 -9.16 -14.51
N THR A 317 19.43 -9.54 -15.77
CA THR A 317 18.50 -8.88 -16.69
C THR A 317 17.17 -9.63 -16.67
N ILE A 318 16.08 -8.92 -16.38
CA ILE A 318 14.73 -9.48 -16.42
C ILE A 318 14.37 -9.79 -17.87
N SER A 319 13.93 -11.03 -18.14
CA SER A 319 13.48 -11.44 -19.47
C SER A 319 12.37 -12.49 -19.39
N VAL A 320 11.43 -12.46 -20.35
CA VAL A 320 10.48 -13.55 -20.59
C VAL A 320 11.18 -14.90 -20.81
N LYS A 321 12.43 -14.89 -21.31
CA LYS A 321 13.18 -16.13 -21.56
C LYS A 321 13.63 -16.85 -20.28
N ASN A 322 13.72 -16.15 -19.15
CA ASN A 322 14.30 -16.67 -17.91
C ASN A 322 13.40 -16.46 -16.68
N HIS A 323 12.20 -15.91 -16.83
CA HIS A 323 11.23 -15.84 -15.75
C HIS A 323 10.53 -17.19 -15.52
N HIS A 324 9.81 -17.31 -14.42
CA HIS A 324 9.10 -18.51 -14.01
C HIS A 324 7.58 -18.35 -14.14
N GLN A 325 7.12 -17.29 -14.80
CA GLN A 325 5.71 -17.01 -15.04
C GLN A 325 5.25 -17.70 -16.34
N ALA A 326 3.97 -18.08 -16.42
CA ALA A 326 3.43 -18.79 -17.60
C ALA A 326 3.13 -17.87 -18.79
N VAL A 327 3.23 -16.55 -18.63
CA VAL A 327 2.89 -15.55 -19.65
C VAL A 327 4.04 -15.34 -20.62
N ASP A 328 3.73 -15.04 -21.88
CA ASP A 328 4.68 -14.91 -22.99
C ASP A 328 5.27 -13.50 -23.14
N PHE A 329 5.22 -12.67 -22.10
CA PHE A 329 5.89 -11.36 -22.04
C PHE A 329 6.30 -10.99 -20.61
N ASN A 330 7.13 -9.96 -20.47
CA ASN A 330 7.42 -9.32 -19.20
C ASN A 330 7.41 -7.78 -19.36
N ILE A 331 6.64 -7.06 -18.55
CA ILE A 331 6.59 -5.57 -18.61
C ILE A 331 7.92 -4.91 -18.20
N PHE A 332 8.83 -5.67 -17.58
CA PHE A 332 10.18 -5.24 -17.21
C PHE A 332 11.26 -5.81 -18.13
N GLU A 333 10.90 -6.29 -19.33
CA GLU A 333 11.85 -6.88 -20.29
C GLU A 333 13.08 -5.99 -20.51
N GLY A 334 14.27 -6.58 -20.35
CA GLY A 334 15.55 -5.90 -20.53
C GLY A 334 15.99 -5.04 -19.35
N MET A 335 15.22 -4.94 -18.27
CA MET A 335 15.64 -4.22 -17.07
C MET A 335 16.77 -4.96 -16.36
N GLU A 336 17.91 -4.31 -16.22
CA GLU A 336 18.98 -4.76 -15.32
C GLU A 336 18.59 -4.43 -13.88
N VAL A 337 18.56 -5.45 -13.02
CA VAL A 337 18.25 -5.30 -11.60
C VAL A 337 19.37 -5.90 -10.76
N ARG A 338 19.74 -5.20 -9.69
CA ARG A 338 20.54 -5.74 -8.59
C ARG A 338 19.64 -6.16 -7.45
N GLY A 339 20.16 -6.97 -6.54
CA GLY A 339 19.36 -7.54 -5.45
C GLY A 339 18.60 -8.77 -5.95
N ILE A 340 19.16 -9.95 -5.70
CA ILE A 340 18.62 -11.21 -6.19
C ILE A 340 18.41 -12.17 -5.01
N PRO A 341 17.29 -12.91 -4.97
CA PRO A 341 17.13 -14.00 -4.01
C PRO A 341 18.01 -15.18 -4.42
N ILE A 342 19.01 -15.52 -3.60
CA ILE A 342 19.89 -16.68 -3.83
C ILE A 342 19.26 -17.94 -3.25
N TYR A 343 18.76 -17.84 -2.02
CA TYR A 343 18.03 -18.92 -1.37
C TYR A 343 16.68 -18.41 -0.89
N VAL A 344 15.64 -19.20 -1.12
CA VAL A 344 14.29 -18.91 -0.62
C VAL A 344 13.86 -20.09 0.23
N ILE A 345 13.51 -19.81 1.48
CA ILE A 345 13.08 -20.79 2.47
C ILE A 345 11.62 -20.51 2.77
N SER A 346 10.76 -21.50 2.57
CA SER A 346 9.32 -21.45 2.85
C SER A 346 8.99 -22.50 3.90
N ARG A 347 8.41 -22.10 5.03
CA ARG A 347 8.07 -23.01 6.13
C ARG A 347 9.26 -23.88 6.58
N GLY A 348 10.47 -23.31 6.58
CA GLY A 348 11.70 -24.00 6.97
C GLY A 348 12.27 -24.97 5.92
N LYS A 349 11.71 -25.01 4.71
CA LYS A 349 12.22 -25.82 3.59
C LYS A 349 12.85 -24.92 2.53
N LEU A 350 14.02 -25.30 2.04
CA LEU A 350 14.65 -24.65 0.89
C LEU A 350 13.81 -24.92 -0.36
N VAL A 351 13.22 -23.87 -0.93
CA VAL A 351 12.32 -23.96 -2.09
C VAL A 351 12.88 -23.31 -3.34
N VAL A 352 13.87 -22.42 -3.20
CA VAL A 352 14.68 -21.94 -4.32
C VAL A 352 16.14 -21.98 -3.91
N GLU A 353 16.97 -22.56 -4.76
CA GLU A 353 18.42 -22.65 -4.61
C GLU A 353 19.08 -22.18 -5.91
N GLU A 354 19.78 -21.04 -5.88
CA GLU A 354 20.52 -20.50 -7.03
C GLU A 354 19.70 -20.43 -8.33
N GLY A 355 18.43 -20.04 -8.21
CA GLY A 355 17.48 -19.92 -9.33
C GLY A 355 16.78 -21.23 -9.71
N GLN A 356 17.08 -22.35 -9.08
CA GLN A 356 16.36 -23.62 -9.26
C GLN A 356 15.22 -23.76 -8.25
N LEU A 357 14.04 -24.17 -8.73
CA LEU A 357 12.83 -24.31 -7.91
C LEU A 357 12.70 -25.75 -7.37
N HIS A 358 12.58 -25.89 -6.06
CA HIS A 358 12.44 -27.15 -5.33
C HIS A 358 11.16 -27.15 -4.50
N VAL A 359 10.00 -27.22 -5.16
CA VAL A 359 8.68 -27.17 -4.52
C VAL A 359 7.83 -28.38 -4.83
N SER A 360 6.84 -28.64 -3.98
CA SER A 360 5.76 -29.58 -4.24
C SER A 360 4.45 -28.80 -4.22
N THR A 361 3.58 -29.06 -5.20
CA THR A 361 2.24 -28.45 -5.23
C THR A 361 1.46 -28.77 -3.96
N GLY A 362 0.76 -27.78 -3.41
CA GLY A 362 -0.02 -27.93 -2.17
C GLY A 362 0.83 -27.94 -0.89
N SER A 363 2.12 -27.56 -0.96
CA SER A 363 2.98 -27.40 0.22
C SER A 363 2.64 -26.16 1.05
N GLY A 364 2.04 -25.14 0.41
CA GLY A 364 1.54 -23.95 1.08
C GLY A 364 0.30 -24.21 1.93
N ARG A 365 -0.01 -23.27 2.82
CA ARG A 365 -1.20 -23.31 3.66
C ARG A 365 -1.95 -22.00 3.62
N PHE A 366 -3.27 -22.09 3.65
CA PHE A 366 -4.12 -20.94 3.95
C PHE A 366 -3.80 -20.42 5.36
N ILE A 367 -3.62 -19.10 5.48
CA ILE A 367 -3.38 -18.40 6.73
C ILE A 367 -4.62 -17.56 7.05
N PRO A 368 -5.43 -17.96 8.04
CA PRO A 368 -6.55 -17.15 8.52
C PRO A 368 -6.05 -15.78 9.02
N MET A 369 -6.66 -14.71 8.52
CA MET A 369 -6.36 -13.34 8.89
C MET A 369 -7.45 -12.85 9.84
N GLN A 370 -7.12 -12.74 11.13
CA GLN A 370 -8.09 -12.41 12.17
C GLN A 370 -8.56 -10.95 12.06
N PRO A 371 -9.83 -10.64 12.39
CA PRO A 371 -10.32 -9.26 12.43
C PRO A 371 -9.62 -8.42 13.51
N PHE A 372 -9.93 -7.13 13.55
CA PHE A 372 -9.43 -6.15 14.51
C PHE A 372 -7.90 -6.12 14.58
N SER A 373 -7.24 -5.98 13.42
CA SER A 373 -5.77 -5.77 13.38
C SER A 373 -5.38 -4.66 14.35
N PRO A 374 -4.53 -4.93 15.36
CA PRO A 374 -4.10 -3.89 16.31
C PRO A 374 -3.40 -2.73 15.60
N TYR A 375 -2.71 -3.00 14.50
CA TYR A 375 -2.04 -1.95 13.72
C TYR A 375 -3.03 -1.00 13.03
N VAL A 376 -4.18 -1.52 12.61
CA VAL A 376 -5.20 -0.74 11.88
C VAL A 376 -6.19 -0.10 12.85
N PHE A 377 -6.65 -0.83 13.87
CA PHE A 377 -7.79 -0.45 14.70
C PHE A 377 -7.40 0.16 16.06
N ALA A 378 -6.17 0.01 16.57
CA ALA A 378 -5.84 0.51 17.92
C ALA A 378 -5.85 2.04 18.04
N CYS A 379 -5.56 2.75 16.95
CA CYS A 379 -5.57 4.23 16.92
C CYS A 379 -6.95 4.79 16.54
N MET A 380 -7.93 3.95 16.27
CA MET A 380 -9.29 4.41 15.99
C MET A 380 -9.92 4.87 17.29
N GLN A 381 -9.91 6.18 17.50
CA GLN A 381 -10.71 6.79 18.56
C GLN A 381 -12.18 6.51 18.27
N GLN A 382 -12.98 6.29 19.32
CA GLN A 382 -14.43 6.42 19.20
C GLN A 382 -14.70 7.88 18.81
N LYS A 383 -14.86 8.14 17.52
CA LYS A 383 -15.46 9.39 17.08
C LYS A 383 -16.89 9.33 17.59
N GLU A 384 -17.33 10.36 18.32
CA GLU A 384 -18.75 10.63 18.50
C GLU A 384 -19.31 10.91 17.10
N LEU A 385 -19.69 9.84 16.39
CA LEU A 385 -20.31 9.91 15.07
C LEU A 385 -21.66 10.63 15.15
N PHE A 386 -22.27 10.63 16.34
CA PHE A 386 -23.56 11.24 16.60
C PHE A 386 -23.38 12.56 17.34
N PRO A 387 -23.74 13.71 16.72
CA PRO A 387 -23.74 14.98 17.43
C PRO A 387 -24.73 14.93 18.59
N THR A 388 -24.34 15.45 19.75
CA THR A 388 -25.27 15.63 20.86
C THR A 388 -26.31 16.69 20.48
N PRO A 389 -27.62 16.43 20.65
CA PRO A 389 -28.63 17.44 20.39
C PRO A 389 -28.41 18.64 21.31
N VAL A 390 -28.39 19.85 20.74
CA VAL A 390 -28.43 21.08 21.52
C VAL A 390 -29.84 21.19 22.10
N ILE A 391 -29.94 21.10 23.42
CA ILE A 391 -31.18 21.37 24.16
C ILE A 391 -31.47 22.87 24.03
N ARG A 392 -32.62 23.21 23.46
CA ARG A 392 -33.09 24.60 23.30
C ARG A 392 -34.23 24.83 24.27
N ASP A 393 -34.22 25.99 24.94
CA ASP A 393 -35.37 26.50 25.69
C ASP A 393 -36.23 27.36 24.75
N ASP A 394 -37.54 27.39 24.98
CA ASP A 394 -38.54 28.10 24.18
C ASP A 394 -38.70 29.58 24.61
N SER A 395 -37.74 30.12 25.38
CA SER A 395 -37.78 31.49 25.89
C SER A 395 -37.63 32.54 24.78
N GLU A 396 -38.48 33.58 24.79
CA GLU A 396 -38.57 34.61 23.73
C GLU A 396 -37.34 35.55 23.60
N VAL A 397 -36.34 35.43 24.49
CA VAL A 397 -35.16 36.32 24.49
C VAL A 397 -33.87 35.51 24.64
N ALA A 398 -32.93 35.72 23.70
CA ALA A 398 -31.61 35.11 23.72
C ALA A 398 -30.65 35.87 24.66
N ASP A 399 -30.77 35.66 25.96
CA ASP A 399 -29.78 36.09 26.95
C ASP A 399 -28.83 34.91 27.27
N GLY A 400 -27.90 34.62 26.36
CA GLY A 400 -26.90 33.56 26.57
C GLY A 400 -25.59 33.87 25.88
N GLU A 401 -24.48 33.82 26.63
CA GLU A 401 -23.13 33.87 26.05
C GLU A 401 -22.96 32.71 25.05
N LEU A 402 -22.42 33.03 23.86
CA LEU A 402 -21.99 32.00 22.91
C LEU A 402 -21.04 31.02 23.62
N PRO A 403 -21.12 29.71 23.33
CA PRO A 403 -20.19 28.74 23.90
C PRO A 403 -18.74 29.19 23.64
N SER A 404 -17.99 29.41 24.72
CA SER A 404 -16.57 29.79 24.64
C SER A 404 -15.68 28.64 24.16
N THR A 405 -16.21 27.42 24.18
CA THR A 405 -15.60 26.21 23.63
C THR A 405 -16.22 25.86 22.28
N PRO A 406 -15.42 25.54 21.24
CA PRO A 406 -15.94 24.99 19.99
C PRO A 406 -16.82 23.78 20.29
N VAL A 407 -17.98 23.69 19.64
CA VAL A 407 -18.89 22.54 19.76
C VAL A 407 -18.12 21.27 19.40
N SER A 408 -18.03 20.31 20.33
CA SER A 408 -17.15 19.14 20.27
C SER A 408 -17.43 18.16 19.13
N GLY A 409 -18.46 18.39 18.31
CA GLY A 409 -18.75 17.59 17.10
C GLY A 409 -17.94 17.98 15.86
N SER A 410 -17.05 18.97 15.93
CA SER A 410 -16.28 19.44 14.77
C SER A 410 -14.81 19.69 15.11
N SER A 411 -14.11 18.68 15.61
CA SER A 411 -12.65 18.74 15.71
C SER A 411 -12.00 18.59 14.33
N PHE A 412 -12.13 19.62 13.48
CA PHE A 412 -11.17 19.86 12.43
C PHE A 412 -9.93 20.48 13.07
N PRO A 413 -8.70 20.00 12.81
CA PRO A 413 -7.50 20.75 13.16
C PRO A 413 -7.52 22.07 12.37
N ARG A 414 -7.94 23.17 13.00
CA ARG A 414 -7.77 24.52 12.45
C ARG A 414 -6.32 24.94 12.67
N GLU A 415 -5.46 24.74 11.67
CA GLU A 415 -4.27 25.59 11.54
C GLU A 415 -4.74 26.97 11.03
N ILE A 416 -4.84 27.94 11.94
CA ILE A 416 -4.93 29.35 11.56
C ILE A 416 -3.51 29.87 11.39
N VAL A 417 -2.99 29.81 10.16
CA VAL A 417 -1.84 30.63 9.76
C VAL A 417 -2.37 32.02 9.44
N HIS A 418 -2.39 32.92 10.42
CA HIS A 418 -2.45 34.35 10.14
C HIS A 418 -1.03 34.89 9.95
N ALA A 419 -0.59 34.93 8.70
CA ALA A 419 0.42 35.90 8.30
C ALA A 419 -0.23 37.30 8.34
N LYS A 420 0.12 38.09 9.36
CA LYS A 420 -0.04 39.55 9.30
C LYS A 420 1.33 40.19 9.45
N SER A 421 1.80 40.72 8.33
CA SER A 421 2.83 41.75 8.27
C SER A 421 2.30 43.02 8.94
N GLY A 422 2.98 43.47 9.99
CA GLY A 422 2.72 44.74 10.66
C GLY A 422 3.88 45.07 11.58
N LEU A 423 4.64 46.10 11.20
CA LEU A 423 5.75 46.66 11.97
C LEU A 423 5.24 47.25 13.29
N GLU A 424 5.56 46.63 14.43
CA GLU A 424 5.59 47.33 15.73
C GLU A 424 6.80 46.88 16.55
N PHE A 425 7.67 47.83 16.87
CA PHE A 425 8.78 47.69 17.78
C PHE A 425 8.24 47.46 19.20
N HIS A 426 8.48 46.27 19.76
CA HIS A 426 8.33 46.05 21.19
C HIS A 426 9.65 45.59 21.82
N SER A 427 10.13 46.45 22.72
CA SER A 427 11.24 46.26 23.65
C SER A 427 11.01 45.04 24.54
N ARG A 428 11.86 44.02 24.40
CA ARG A 428 11.92 42.86 25.32
C ARG A 428 12.51 43.28 26.67
N PRO A 429 11.92 42.89 27.81
CA PRO A 429 12.66 42.81 29.06
C PRO A 429 13.64 41.63 29.03
N PRO A 430 14.76 41.70 29.77
CA PRO A 430 15.84 40.71 29.67
C PRO A 430 15.38 39.35 30.18
N THR A 431 15.50 38.32 29.33
CA THR A 431 15.34 36.93 29.76
C THR A 431 16.49 36.56 30.69
N ARG A 432 16.16 36.13 31.91
CA ARG A 432 17.09 35.45 32.82
C ARG A 432 17.63 34.21 32.11
N SER A 433 18.91 34.25 31.76
CA SER A 433 19.68 33.14 31.26
C SER A 433 19.77 32.03 32.30
N GLY A 434 18.98 30.96 32.13
CA GLY A 434 19.24 29.68 32.77
C GLY A 434 20.36 28.96 32.02
N GLY A 435 21.61 29.26 32.37
CA GLY A 435 22.76 28.48 31.93
C GLY A 435 22.62 27.05 32.47
N ARG A 436 22.55 26.07 31.58
CA ARG A 436 22.69 24.67 31.97
C ARG A 436 24.14 24.42 32.31
N ASN A 437 24.41 24.20 33.60
CA ASN A 437 25.70 23.74 34.09
C ASN A 437 25.85 22.26 33.71
N LEU A 438 26.86 21.94 32.92
CA LEU A 438 27.09 20.61 32.35
C LEU A 438 27.72 19.62 33.35
N GLN A 439 27.69 19.93 34.65
CA GLN A 439 28.30 19.10 35.70
C GLN A 439 27.32 18.54 36.75
N ASP A 440 26.02 18.81 36.64
CA ASP A 440 25.01 18.25 37.56
C ASP A 440 24.22 17.08 36.93
N SER A 441 24.92 16.09 36.37
CA SER A 441 24.31 14.81 36.02
C SER A 441 24.61 13.77 37.09
N THR A 442 23.61 13.49 37.93
CA THR A 442 23.59 12.38 38.89
C THR A 442 23.28 11.07 38.18
N PHE A 443 24.27 10.54 37.45
CA PHE A 443 24.28 9.15 37.00
C PHE A 443 25.22 8.35 37.92
N SER A 444 24.67 7.62 38.87
CA SER A 444 25.44 6.73 39.75
C SER A 444 25.51 5.33 39.13
N LEU A 445 26.69 4.95 38.63
CA LEU A 445 27.02 3.57 38.26
C LEU A 445 27.58 2.85 39.49
N SER A 446 26.70 2.40 40.37
CA SER A 446 27.08 1.49 41.47
C SER A 446 26.50 0.10 41.20
N GLY A 447 27.22 -0.67 40.39
CA GLY A 447 27.00 -2.10 40.18
C GLY A 447 28.30 -2.71 39.68
N ALA A 448 28.77 -3.78 40.33
CA ALA A 448 30.00 -4.48 39.94
C ALA A 448 29.91 -4.94 38.47
N GLN A 449 30.95 -4.66 37.68
CA GLN A 449 31.03 -5.08 36.29
C GLN A 449 31.81 -6.40 36.19
N ILE A 450 31.48 -7.19 35.17
CA ILE A 450 31.91 -8.60 34.97
C ILE A 450 33.44 -8.75 34.82
N ASP A 451 34.15 -7.65 34.71
CA ASP A 451 35.54 -7.51 34.33
C ASP A 451 36.39 -6.71 35.32
N ASP A 452 35.84 -6.33 36.49
CA ASP A 452 36.53 -5.62 37.58
C ASP A 452 37.74 -6.39 38.16
N ALA A 453 37.84 -7.70 37.89
CA ALA A 453 38.93 -8.55 38.32
C ALA A 453 40.10 -8.68 37.31
N LYS A 454 40.09 -7.96 36.18
CA LYS A 454 41.16 -8.05 35.17
C LYS A 454 42.11 -6.86 35.25
N GLY A 455 43.37 -7.15 35.63
CA GLY A 455 44.45 -6.17 35.73
C GLY A 455 44.71 -5.38 34.43
N GLN A 456 44.96 -4.08 34.63
CA GLN A 456 45.29 -3.00 33.69
C GLN A 456 45.59 -3.38 32.22
N ARG A 457 44.77 -2.87 31.30
CA ARG A 457 45.17 -2.64 29.89
C ARG A 457 45.78 -1.26 29.75
N SER A 458 47.02 -1.18 29.29
CA SER A 458 47.69 0.07 28.92
C SER A 458 46.99 0.73 27.73
N GLY A 459 46.24 1.79 27.98
CA GLY A 459 45.59 2.61 26.94
C GLY A 459 46.59 3.53 26.24
N ILE A 460 46.67 3.43 24.92
CA ILE A 460 47.42 4.34 24.05
C ILE A 460 46.69 5.69 24.00
N ARG A 461 47.35 6.76 24.43
CA ARG A 461 46.87 8.15 24.25
C ARG A 461 47.06 8.55 22.79
N VAL A 462 45.97 8.67 22.04
CA VAL A 462 45.97 9.39 20.76
C VAL A 462 45.54 10.83 21.05
N ASN A 463 46.52 11.74 21.09
CA ASN A 463 46.28 13.17 21.06
C ASN A 463 46.10 13.58 19.59
N ASN A 464 44.90 13.99 19.18
CA ASN A 464 44.74 15.06 18.19
C ASN A 464 43.29 15.57 18.16
N PRO A 465 43.06 16.90 18.22
CA PRO A 465 41.74 17.50 18.06
C PRO A 465 41.34 17.62 16.57
N PRO A 466 40.03 17.69 16.25
CA PRO A 466 39.54 17.77 14.87
C PRO A 466 39.55 19.22 14.37
N GLY A 467 40.25 19.50 13.28
CA GLY A 467 40.19 20.82 12.65
C GLY A 467 41.24 21.05 11.56
N GLY A 468 40.82 20.81 10.31
CA GLY A 468 41.21 21.49 9.08
C GLY A 468 42.68 21.84 8.78
N HIS A 469 43.20 21.30 7.68
CA HIS A 469 43.88 22.13 6.68
C HIS A 469 43.80 21.50 5.29
N SER A 470 43.31 22.28 4.34
CA SER A 470 43.38 22.11 2.90
C SER A 470 44.76 22.52 2.38
N ALA A 471 45.35 21.71 1.49
CA ALA A 471 46.36 22.15 0.52
C ALA A 471 46.46 21.14 -0.63
N GLY A 472 46.60 21.65 -1.85
CA GLY A 472 46.56 20.91 -3.10
C GLY A 472 47.90 20.28 -3.53
N LEU A 473 47.81 19.64 -4.70
CA LEU A 473 48.87 19.20 -5.62
C LEU A 473 49.79 18.08 -5.11
N TRP A 474 49.66 16.87 -5.66
CA TRP A 474 50.18 16.42 -6.97
C TRP A 474 49.33 15.27 -7.51
#